data_AF-A0A8T6R911-F1
#
_entry.id   AF-A0A8T6R911-F1
#
_cell.length_a   1.000
_cell.length_b   1.000
_cell.length_c   1.000
_cell.angle_alpha   90.00
_cell.angle_beta   90.00
_cell.angle_gamma   90.00
#
_symmetry.space_group_name_H-M   'P 1'
#
loop_
_entity.id
_entity.type
_entity.pdbx_description
1 polymer ?
#
loop_
_entity_poly.entity_id
_entity_poly.type
_entity_poly.pdbx_seq_one_letter_code
_entity_poly.pdbx_strand_id
1 'polypeptide(L)'
;MVRTPRARRGLAVAAVVVAGWSLPCSGALAADDPSPSASASPSPSSSPGAEPSVPSDSDVDAARDAAEAATAEIAELTDRLDAAEARLEALQVHVAEAVSAQDEAEQELAAAETASRAAITRLAVARRVLDDADSALSGHAALMYMQGGELANLTTMLLTPPDAISDVSFVLDQDAHEARERLDAATAAEAEATARTQALSEARLESARALHKADRARAAATREAEKAGAEAARLSAQQEEMTARLRTLRKDADDLEARRALAARDGAALLGLQVAGAASGAPKEAQDIAQRLVTDRGWDDEEFACLVTLWHNESGWSWSATNPSSGAYGIPQSLPGWKMASAGEDWLTNPETQIRWGLGYIEDTYGSPCGALDAFSSRSPHWY
;
A
#
# COMPACT_ATOMS: atom_id res chain seq x y z
N MET A 1 -15.98 -16.98 21.79
CA MET A 1 -14.50 -16.98 21.62
C MET A 1 -14.11 -15.60 21.14
N VAL A 2 -13.46 -14.85 22.03
CA VAL A 2 -13.15 -13.42 21.87
C VAL A 2 -11.97 -13.27 20.91
N ARG A 3 -12.17 -12.61 19.77
CA ARG A 3 -11.08 -12.15 18.89
C ARG A 3 -10.50 -10.87 19.50
N THR A 4 -9.28 -10.95 20.01
CA THR A 4 -8.50 -9.79 20.45
C THR A 4 -8.10 -8.91 19.26
N PRO A 5 -8.17 -7.58 19.38
CA PRO A 5 -7.68 -6.67 18.35
C PRO A 5 -6.15 -6.64 18.36
N ARG A 6 -5.50 -6.96 17.23
CA ARG A 6 -4.06 -6.75 17.06
C ARG A 6 -3.79 -5.24 17.03
N ALA A 7 -2.95 -4.79 17.95
CA ALA A 7 -2.53 -3.41 18.08
C ALA A 7 -1.93 -2.88 16.77
N ARG A 8 -2.37 -1.67 16.39
CA ARG A 8 -1.78 -0.86 15.32
C ARG A 8 -0.27 -0.71 15.58
N ARG A 9 0.56 -1.43 14.84
CA ARG A 9 1.97 -1.05 14.67
C ARG A 9 1.97 0.10 13.67
N GLY A 10 2.36 1.28 14.15
CA GLY A 10 2.53 2.45 13.31
C GLY A 10 3.46 2.14 12.15
N LEU A 11 3.07 2.60 10.97
CA LEU A 11 3.89 2.60 9.76
C LEU A 11 5.25 3.24 10.05
N ALA A 12 6.27 2.41 10.13
CA ALA A 12 7.60 2.76 9.70
C ALA A 12 7.92 1.71 8.66
N VAL A 13 7.75 2.08 7.38
CA VAL A 13 8.24 1.29 6.24
C VAL A 13 9.73 1.09 6.52
N ALA A 14 10.08 -0.12 6.93
CA ALA A 14 11.45 -0.50 7.16
C ALA A 14 12.13 -0.49 5.79
N ALA A 15 12.80 0.63 5.49
CA ALA A 15 13.94 0.67 4.58
C ALA A 15 15.06 -0.20 5.19
N VAL A 16 14.85 -1.52 5.21
CA VAL A 16 15.83 -2.53 5.60
C VAL A 16 15.72 -3.68 4.62
N VAL A 17 15.96 -3.38 3.35
CA VAL A 17 16.55 -4.34 2.43
C VAL A 17 17.53 -3.54 1.57
N VAL A 18 18.78 -4.02 1.51
CA VAL A 18 19.98 -3.46 0.82
C VAL A 18 20.84 -2.45 1.63
N ALA A 19 21.06 -2.70 2.92
CA ALA A 19 22.21 -2.12 3.63
C ALA A 19 22.96 -3.23 4.37
N GLY A 20 23.72 -4.05 3.63
CA GLY A 20 24.52 -5.12 4.25
C GLY A 20 25.66 -5.69 3.39
N TRP A 21 25.89 -5.18 2.19
CA TRP A 21 26.94 -5.68 1.30
C TRP A 21 27.68 -4.47 0.72
N SER A 22 28.63 -3.95 1.50
CA SER A 22 29.56 -2.88 1.07
C SER A 22 30.63 -3.45 0.15
N LEU A 23 30.87 -2.80 -0.99
CA LEU A 23 32.21 -2.56 -1.55
C LEU A 23 32.17 -1.29 -2.44
N PRO A 24 33.26 -0.51 -2.49
CA PRO A 24 33.23 0.90 -2.89
C PRO A 24 33.62 1.10 -4.36
N CYS A 25 33.06 2.12 -5.00
CA CYS A 25 33.76 2.81 -6.08
C CYS A 25 33.28 4.27 -6.20
N SER A 26 34.28 5.13 -6.19
CA SER A 26 34.28 6.59 -6.22
C SER A 26 33.59 7.21 -7.42
N GLY A 27 33.15 8.45 -7.25
CA GLY A 27 33.45 9.49 -8.23
C GLY A 27 32.29 10.37 -8.67
N ALA A 28 32.26 11.58 -8.08
CA ALA A 28 32.25 12.84 -8.81
C ALA A 28 30.91 13.30 -9.45
N LEU A 29 30.29 14.32 -8.86
CA LEU A 29 30.27 15.73 -9.34
C LEU A 29 28.99 16.43 -8.89
N ALA A 30 29.18 17.39 -7.99
CA ALA A 30 28.22 18.45 -7.70
C ALA A 30 28.36 19.54 -8.76
N ALA A 31 27.25 19.96 -9.35
CA ALA A 31 27.14 21.20 -10.10
C ALA A 31 25.71 21.76 -9.97
N ASP A 32 25.70 22.99 -9.45
CA ASP A 32 24.76 24.10 -9.62
C ASP A 32 23.29 23.88 -9.99
N ASP A 33 22.45 24.40 -9.08
CA ASP A 33 21.10 24.92 -9.27
C ASP A 33 21.07 26.00 -10.37
N PRO A 34 20.02 26.02 -11.21
CA PRO A 34 19.09 27.13 -11.05
C PRO A 34 17.61 26.75 -11.27
N SER A 35 16.75 27.21 -10.36
CA SER A 35 15.34 27.58 -10.64
C SER A 35 15.28 28.51 -11.87
N PRO A 36 14.26 28.45 -12.77
CA PRO A 36 12.87 28.66 -12.38
C PRO A 36 11.80 27.93 -13.23
N SER A 37 10.60 27.77 -12.66
CA SER A 37 9.32 28.22 -13.25
C SER A 37 8.16 27.39 -12.69
N ALA A 38 7.30 28.09 -11.97
CA ALA A 38 6.02 27.60 -11.48
C ALA A 38 5.19 27.06 -12.65
N SER A 39 4.94 25.75 -12.65
CA SER A 39 3.89 25.14 -13.45
C SER A 39 2.58 25.20 -12.66
N ALA A 40 1.57 25.73 -13.34
CA ALA A 40 0.27 26.08 -12.82
C ALA A 40 -0.44 24.92 -12.09
N SER A 41 -0.86 25.21 -10.85
CA SER A 41 -1.95 24.49 -10.20
C SER A 41 -3.23 24.63 -11.04
N PRO A 42 -4.04 23.56 -11.22
CA PRO A 42 -5.39 23.73 -11.71
C PRO A 42 -6.23 24.41 -10.61
N SER A 43 -6.61 25.66 -10.86
CA SER A 43 -7.63 26.36 -10.05
C SER A 43 -8.96 25.58 -10.15
N PRO A 44 -9.70 25.37 -9.05
CA PRO A 44 -11.04 24.83 -9.12
C PRO A 44 -11.95 25.88 -9.78
N SER A 45 -12.44 25.58 -10.99
CA SER A 45 -13.49 26.34 -11.65
C SER A 45 -14.76 26.29 -10.79
N SER A 46 -14.95 27.34 -9.98
CA SER A 46 -16.18 27.55 -9.24
C SER A 46 -17.16 28.26 -10.18
N SER A 47 -18.14 27.52 -10.72
CA SER A 47 -19.31 28.11 -11.39
C SER A 47 -20.14 28.89 -10.37
N PRO A 48 -20.57 30.13 -10.65
CA PRO A 48 -21.50 30.87 -9.81
C PRO A 48 -22.94 30.56 -10.25
N GLY A 49 -23.74 29.98 -9.36
CA GLY A 49 -25.18 29.80 -9.59
C GLY A 49 -25.73 28.47 -9.11
N ALA A 50 -25.76 28.24 -7.80
CA ALA A 50 -26.71 27.34 -7.18
C ALA A 50 -27.23 28.03 -5.91
N GLU A 51 -28.52 28.31 -5.87
CA GLU A 51 -29.21 28.75 -4.65
C GLU A 51 -28.92 27.75 -3.51
N PRO A 52 -28.85 28.18 -2.23
CA PRO A 52 -28.64 27.26 -1.12
C PRO A 52 -29.88 26.38 -0.93
N SER A 53 -29.94 25.28 -1.69
CA SER A 53 -30.91 24.21 -1.52
C SER A 53 -30.57 23.40 -0.28
N VAL A 54 -31.59 23.09 0.52
CA VAL A 54 -31.45 22.25 1.72
C VAL A 54 -31.08 20.83 1.28
N PRO A 55 -29.97 20.23 1.77
CA PRO A 55 -29.60 18.87 1.42
C PRO A 55 -30.70 17.85 1.75
N SER A 56 -30.99 16.95 0.81
CA SER A 56 -31.97 15.87 0.99
C SER A 56 -31.38 14.72 1.85
N ASP A 57 -32.24 13.81 2.35
CA ASP A 57 -31.75 12.63 3.11
C ASP A 57 -30.87 11.75 2.23
N SER A 58 -31.24 11.61 0.95
CA SER A 58 -30.46 10.88 -0.04
C SER A 58 -29.07 11.46 -0.27
N ASP A 59 -28.87 12.77 -0.11
CA ASP A 59 -27.54 13.38 -0.29
C ASP A 59 -26.61 13.03 0.88
N VAL A 60 -27.15 13.01 2.11
CA VAL A 60 -26.41 12.61 3.32
C VAL A 60 -26.10 11.12 3.29
N ASP A 61 -27.08 10.29 2.94
CA ASP A 61 -26.89 8.84 2.84
C ASP A 61 -25.87 8.49 1.73
N ALA A 62 -25.94 9.16 0.56
CA ALA A 62 -24.96 8.98 -0.50
C ALA A 62 -23.53 9.39 -0.07
N ALA A 63 -23.39 10.45 0.73
CA ALA A 63 -22.09 10.88 1.25
C ALA A 63 -21.52 9.88 2.27
N ARG A 64 -22.38 9.31 3.13
CA ARG A 64 -22.00 8.26 4.09
C ARG A 64 -21.61 6.97 3.37
N ASP A 65 -22.40 6.53 2.41
CA ASP A 65 -22.11 5.35 1.58
C ASP A 65 -20.77 5.51 0.84
N ALA A 66 -20.48 6.70 0.31
CA ALA A 66 -19.20 7.00 -0.31
C ALA A 66 -18.01 6.93 0.68
N ALA A 67 -18.21 7.37 1.93
CA ALA A 67 -17.19 7.26 2.98
C ALA A 67 -16.98 5.80 3.45
N GLU A 68 -18.03 5.00 3.49
CA GLU A 68 -17.93 3.56 3.79
C GLU A 68 -17.21 2.81 2.66
N ALA A 69 -17.57 3.09 1.39
CA ALA A 69 -16.89 2.54 0.23
C ALA A 69 -15.38 2.87 0.23
N ALA A 70 -15.02 4.13 0.48
CA ALA A 70 -13.62 4.53 0.60
C ALA A 70 -12.89 3.84 1.76
N THR A 71 -13.58 3.52 2.86
CA THR A 71 -13.01 2.75 3.98
C THR A 71 -12.76 1.29 3.59
N ALA A 72 -13.67 0.68 2.82
CA ALA A 72 -13.49 -0.67 2.29
C ALA A 72 -12.32 -0.75 1.30
N GLU A 73 -12.16 0.23 0.40
CA GLU A 73 -11.03 0.31 -0.52
C GLU A 73 -9.68 0.43 0.22
N ILE A 74 -9.62 1.22 1.30
CA ILE A 74 -8.41 1.31 2.15
C ILE A 74 -8.07 -0.05 2.79
N ALA A 75 -9.08 -0.82 3.21
CA ALA A 75 -8.86 -2.15 3.76
C ALA A 75 -8.30 -3.11 2.70
N GLU A 76 -8.83 -3.08 1.47
CA GLU A 76 -8.30 -3.88 0.36
C GLU A 76 -6.85 -3.50 0.00
N LEU A 77 -6.53 -2.21 -0.04
CA LEU A 77 -5.15 -1.75 -0.25
C LEU A 77 -4.20 -2.25 0.84
N THR A 78 -4.67 -2.29 2.09
CA THR A 78 -3.91 -2.83 3.23
C THR A 78 -3.66 -4.32 3.06
N ASP A 79 -4.69 -5.11 2.72
CA ASP A 79 -4.54 -6.55 2.47
C ASP A 79 -3.57 -6.85 1.32
N ARG A 80 -3.56 -6.01 0.27
CA ARG A 80 -2.61 -6.12 -0.84
C ARG A 80 -1.18 -5.82 -0.42
N LEU A 81 -0.97 -4.85 0.47
CA LEU A 81 0.34 -4.54 1.01
C LEU A 81 0.87 -5.69 1.87
N ASP A 82 0.04 -6.22 2.78
CA ASP A 82 0.38 -7.37 3.63
C ASP A 82 0.72 -8.61 2.76
N ALA A 83 -0.02 -8.83 1.67
CA ALA A 83 0.27 -9.91 0.73
C ALA A 83 1.59 -9.71 -0.02
N ALA A 84 1.97 -8.47 -0.36
CA ALA A 84 3.25 -8.17 -0.98
C ALA A 84 4.42 -8.41 -0.01
N GLU A 85 4.27 -8.01 1.26
CA GLU A 85 5.25 -8.28 2.32
C GLU A 85 5.44 -9.78 2.55
N ALA A 86 4.36 -10.55 2.64
CA ALA A 86 4.42 -12.01 2.81
C ALA A 86 5.15 -12.72 1.64
N ARG A 87 5.00 -12.22 0.40
CA ARG A 87 5.73 -12.76 -0.76
C ARG A 87 7.24 -12.52 -0.63
N LEU A 88 7.66 -11.38 -0.09
CA LEU A 88 9.06 -11.07 0.15
C LEU A 88 9.68 -11.96 1.21
N GLU A 89 8.97 -12.19 2.32
CA GLU A 89 9.41 -13.12 3.35
C GLU A 89 9.60 -14.54 2.81
N ALA A 90 8.65 -15.04 2.01
CA ALA A 90 8.77 -16.36 1.38
C ALA A 90 10.01 -16.48 0.47
N LEU A 91 10.36 -15.42 -0.26
CA LEU A 91 11.56 -15.40 -1.10
C LEU A 91 12.85 -15.36 -0.28
N GLN A 92 12.86 -14.66 0.85
CA GLN A 92 14.00 -14.66 1.75
C GLN A 92 14.29 -16.07 2.29
N VAL A 93 13.25 -16.84 2.62
CA VAL A 93 13.38 -18.24 3.02
C VAL A 93 14.01 -19.07 1.89
N HIS A 94 13.53 -18.93 0.65
CA HIS A 94 14.11 -19.66 -0.49
C HIS A 94 15.58 -19.29 -0.77
N VAL A 95 15.97 -18.02 -0.58
CA VAL A 95 17.38 -17.63 -0.68
C VAL A 95 18.20 -18.31 0.43
N ALA A 96 17.71 -18.31 1.66
CA ALA A 96 18.39 -18.96 2.79
C ALA A 96 18.59 -20.47 2.55
N GLU A 97 17.56 -21.16 2.06
CA GLU A 97 17.65 -22.59 1.68
C GLU A 97 18.70 -22.83 0.59
N ALA A 98 18.74 -21.97 -0.43
CA ALA A 98 19.70 -22.11 -1.52
C ALA A 98 21.15 -21.84 -1.08
N VAL A 99 21.36 -20.91 -0.16
CA VAL A 99 22.68 -20.64 0.43
C VAL A 99 23.12 -21.78 1.36
N SER A 100 22.21 -22.32 2.19
CA SER A 100 22.52 -23.49 3.02
C SER A 100 22.98 -24.68 2.17
N ALA A 101 22.31 -24.94 1.05
CA ALA A 101 22.70 -25.99 0.12
C ALA A 101 24.05 -25.72 -0.58
N GLN A 102 24.39 -24.44 -0.83
CA GLN A 102 25.72 -24.06 -1.33
C GLN A 102 26.80 -24.39 -0.29
N ASP A 103 26.59 -23.99 0.96
CA ASP A 103 27.55 -24.21 2.05
C ASP A 103 27.77 -25.71 2.30
N GLU A 104 26.72 -26.53 2.25
CA GLU A 104 26.81 -27.99 2.35
C GLU A 104 27.64 -28.58 1.20
N ALA A 105 27.40 -28.17 -0.05
CA ALA A 105 28.14 -28.65 -1.20
C ALA A 105 29.62 -28.23 -1.18
N GLU A 106 29.94 -27.05 -0.65
CA GLU A 106 31.33 -26.60 -0.45
C GLU A 106 32.05 -27.43 0.62
N GLN A 107 31.36 -27.82 1.70
CA GLN A 107 31.91 -28.71 2.72
C GLN A 107 32.19 -30.12 2.16
N GLU A 108 31.27 -30.66 1.37
CA GLU A 108 31.45 -31.95 0.69
C GLU A 108 32.63 -31.91 -0.30
N LEU A 109 32.76 -30.81 -1.06
CA LEU A 109 33.90 -30.59 -1.94
C LEU A 109 35.22 -30.57 -1.16
N ALA A 110 35.29 -29.83 -0.06
CA ALA A 110 36.47 -29.78 0.79
C ALA A 110 36.83 -31.16 1.38
N ALA A 111 35.83 -31.93 1.82
CA ALA A 111 36.02 -33.29 2.30
C ALA A 111 36.53 -34.23 1.19
N ALA A 112 35.96 -34.13 -0.02
CA ALA A 112 36.38 -34.91 -1.17
C ALA A 112 37.82 -34.57 -1.61
N GLU A 113 38.22 -33.30 -1.55
CA GLU A 113 39.60 -32.88 -1.84
C GLU A 113 40.59 -33.48 -0.84
N THR A 114 40.30 -33.41 0.46
CA THR A 114 41.15 -34.01 1.49
C THR A 114 41.24 -35.54 1.31
N ALA A 115 40.11 -36.21 1.03
CA ALA A 115 40.09 -37.66 0.81
C ALA A 115 40.87 -38.08 -0.45
N SER A 116 40.73 -37.33 -1.55
CA SER A 116 41.47 -37.57 -2.80
C SER A 116 42.98 -37.38 -2.59
N ARG A 117 43.41 -36.29 -1.94
CA ARG A 117 44.83 -36.08 -1.60
C ARG A 117 45.38 -37.22 -0.75
N ALA A 118 44.66 -37.63 0.28
CA ALA A 118 45.08 -38.74 1.15
C ALA A 118 45.18 -40.08 0.41
N ALA A 119 44.28 -40.36 -0.53
CA ALA A 119 44.33 -41.58 -1.35
C ALA A 119 45.50 -41.56 -2.34
N ILE A 120 45.77 -40.43 -2.99
CA ILE A 120 46.93 -40.26 -3.89
C ILE A 120 48.25 -40.44 -3.11
N THR A 121 48.36 -39.88 -1.89
CA THR A 121 49.53 -40.09 -1.04
C THR A 121 49.71 -41.56 -0.69
N ARG A 122 48.65 -42.28 -0.33
CA ARG A 122 48.72 -43.71 -0.03
C ARG A 122 49.10 -44.54 -1.25
N LEU A 123 48.57 -44.23 -2.43
CA LEU A 123 48.99 -44.85 -3.68
C LEU A 123 50.49 -44.64 -3.94
N ALA A 124 51.00 -43.42 -3.76
CA ALA A 124 52.42 -43.12 -3.95
C ALA A 124 53.31 -43.92 -2.97
N VAL A 125 52.89 -44.05 -1.71
CA VAL A 125 53.58 -44.89 -0.71
C VAL A 125 53.54 -46.36 -1.10
N ALA A 126 52.37 -46.88 -1.49
CA ALA A 126 52.21 -48.28 -1.86
C ALA A 126 53.04 -48.66 -3.09
N ARG A 127 53.10 -47.78 -4.11
CA ARG A 127 53.95 -47.96 -5.29
C ARG A 127 55.43 -47.99 -4.92
N ARG A 128 55.89 -47.10 -4.05
CA ARG A 128 57.28 -47.11 -3.59
C ARG A 128 57.63 -48.39 -2.85
N VAL A 129 56.74 -48.87 -1.98
CA VAL A 129 56.94 -50.14 -1.25
C VAL A 129 56.99 -51.33 -2.22
N LEU A 130 56.18 -51.30 -3.28
CA LEU A 130 56.21 -52.32 -4.33
C LEU A 130 57.53 -52.28 -5.12
N ASP A 131 58.01 -51.10 -5.52
CA ASP A 131 59.28 -50.91 -6.23
C ASP A 131 60.49 -51.37 -5.40
N ASP A 132 60.47 -51.07 -4.09
CA ASP A 132 61.50 -51.50 -3.14
C ASP A 132 61.49 -53.04 -2.99
N ALA A 133 60.31 -53.67 -2.97
CA ALA A 133 60.16 -55.12 -2.90
C ALA A 133 60.64 -55.83 -4.18
N ASP A 134 60.29 -55.29 -5.35
CA ASP A 134 60.74 -55.81 -6.65
C ASP A 134 62.27 -55.71 -6.80
N SER A 135 62.85 -54.60 -6.34
CA SER A 135 64.30 -54.40 -6.29
C SER A 135 65.00 -55.41 -5.37
N ALA A 136 64.42 -55.70 -4.20
CA ALA A 136 64.95 -56.67 -3.26
C ALA A 136 64.90 -58.11 -3.83
N LEU A 137 63.79 -58.51 -4.44
CA LEU A 137 63.63 -59.81 -5.09
C LEU A 137 64.62 -59.97 -6.26
N SER A 138 64.76 -58.93 -7.09
CA SER A 138 65.72 -58.88 -8.20
C SER A 138 67.17 -58.99 -7.71
N GLY A 139 67.51 -58.34 -6.59
CA GLY A 139 68.82 -58.43 -5.95
C GLY A 139 69.15 -59.85 -5.48
N HIS A 140 68.20 -60.53 -4.83
CA HIS A 140 68.37 -61.94 -4.42
C HIS A 140 68.57 -62.87 -5.62
N ALA A 141 67.78 -62.71 -6.67
CA ALA A 141 67.92 -63.48 -7.91
C ALA A 141 69.31 -63.29 -8.56
N ALA A 142 69.80 -62.04 -8.60
CA ALA A 142 71.13 -61.73 -9.13
C ALA A 142 72.27 -62.37 -8.30
N LEU A 143 72.17 -62.35 -6.98
CA LEU A 143 73.13 -63.01 -6.09
C LEU A 143 73.19 -64.53 -6.33
N MET A 144 72.04 -65.18 -6.49
CA MET A 144 72.00 -66.62 -6.79
C MET A 144 72.60 -66.97 -8.15
N TYR A 145 72.34 -66.14 -9.16
CA TYR A 145 72.95 -66.31 -10.48
C TYR A 145 74.48 -66.20 -10.43
N MET A 146 75.01 -65.21 -9.69
CA MET A 146 76.46 -65.03 -9.53
C MET A 146 77.15 -66.18 -8.78
N GLN A 147 76.43 -66.91 -7.93
CA GLN A 147 76.96 -68.08 -7.20
C GLN A 147 76.98 -69.37 -8.05
N GLY A 148 76.65 -69.30 -9.34
CA GLY A 148 76.73 -70.43 -10.27
C GLY A 148 75.45 -71.25 -10.41
N GLY A 149 74.29 -70.75 -9.93
CA GLY A 149 72.99 -71.36 -10.18
C GLY A 149 72.44 -71.03 -11.56
N GLU A 150 71.94 -72.02 -12.30
CA GLU A 150 71.16 -71.77 -13.52
C GLU A 150 69.84 -71.05 -13.19
N LEU A 151 69.51 -69.99 -13.93
CA LEU A 151 68.21 -69.30 -13.83
C LEU A 151 67.01 -70.25 -14.05
N ALA A 152 67.20 -71.33 -14.80
CA ALA A 152 66.20 -72.38 -14.99
C ALA A 152 65.84 -73.11 -13.67
N ASN A 153 66.80 -73.23 -12.74
CA ASN A 153 66.53 -73.78 -11.42
C ASN A 153 65.71 -72.81 -10.56
N LEU A 154 65.83 -71.49 -10.71
CA LEU A 154 65.02 -70.50 -9.98
C LEU A 154 63.53 -70.60 -10.32
N THR A 155 63.18 -70.67 -11.60
CA THR A 155 61.79 -70.85 -12.05
C THR A 155 61.21 -72.19 -11.57
N THR A 156 62.04 -73.22 -11.57
CA THR A 156 61.66 -74.55 -11.06
C THR A 156 61.50 -74.52 -9.54
N MET A 157 62.38 -73.84 -8.79
CA MET A 157 62.32 -73.68 -7.33
C MET A 157 61.09 -72.87 -6.87
N LEU A 158 60.71 -71.83 -7.60
CA LEU A 158 59.48 -71.05 -7.35
C LEU A 158 58.17 -71.84 -7.58
N LEU A 159 58.24 -72.96 -8.30
CA LEU A 159 57.09 -73.82 -8.64
C LEU A 159 57.13 -75.19 -7.92
N THR A 160 58.18 -75.50 -7.16
CA THR A 160 58.38 -76.80 -6.49
C THR A 160 57.98 -76.72 -5.00
N PRO A 161 57.25 -77.72 -4.45
CA PRO A 161 56.85 -77.71 -3.04
C PRO A 161 58.05 -77.81 -2.05
N PRO A 162 57.87 -77.39 -0.77
CA PRO A 162 58.95 -76.93 0.12
C PRO A 162 59.92 -78.00 0.64
N ASP A 163 59.64 -79.28 0.42
CA ASP A 163 60.18 -80.35 1.26
C ASP A 163 61.67 -80.71 0.97
N ALA A 164 62.33 -80.06 0.01
CA ALA A 164 63.65 -80.48 -0.49
C ALA A 164 64.80 -79.46 -0.38
N ILE A 165 64.58 -78.19 0.00
CA ILE A 165 65.66 -77.16 0.07
C ILE A 165 65.40 -76.21 1.25
N SER A 166 66.06 -76.41 2.40
CA SER A 166 65.49 -75.95 3.69
C SER A 166 65.59 -74.45 4.00
N ASP A 167 66.57 -73.71 3.46
CA ASP A 167 66.83 -72.34 3.97
C ASP A 167 66.62 -71.27 2.90
N VAL A 168 67.09 -71.51 1.68
CA VAL A 168 67.02 -70.52 0.58
C VAL A 168 65.65 -70.49 -0.09
N SER A 169 64.96 -71.63 -0.18
CA SER A 169 63.59 -71.69 -0.75
C SER A 169 62.58 -71.01 0.17
N PHE A 170 62.74 -71.17 1.48
CA PHE A 170 61.87 -70.57 2.49
C PHE A 170 61.93 -69.04 2.45
N VAL A 171 63.14 -68.47 2.36
CA VAL A 171 63.33 -67.01 2.25
C VAL A 171 62.72 -66.47 0.96
N LEU A 172 62.92 -67.15 -0.17
CA LEU A 172 62.32 -66.75 -1.45
C LEU A 172 60.80 -66.84 -1.46
N ASP A 173 60.22 -67.87 -0.84
CA ASP A 173 58.75 -68.03 -0.76
C ASP A 173 58.14 -66.95 0.15
N GLN A 174 58.79 -66.65 1.27
CA GLN A 174 58.41 -65.53 2.14
C GLN A 174 58.47 -64.19 1.40
N ASP A 175 59.58 -63.89 0.70
CA ASP A 175 59.73 -62.66 -0.07
C ASP A 175 58.71 -62.56 -1.20
N ALA A 176 58.42 -63.69 -1.88
CA ALA A 176 57.40 -63.75 -2.93
C ALA A 176 55.98 -63.60 -2.39
N HIS A 177 55.71 -64.06 -1.16
CA HIS A 177 54.44 -63.84 -0.48
C HIS A 177 54.29 -62.36 -0.08
N GLU A 178 55.31 -61.77 0.55
CA GLU A 178 55.32 -60.35 0.89
C GLU A 178 55.20 -59.44 -0.34
N ALA A 179 55.84 -59.79 -1.46
CA ALA A 179 55.70 -59.05 -2.71
C ALA A 179 54.27 -59.10 -3.27
N ARG A 180 53.59 -60.26 -3.15
CA ARG A 180 52.18 -60.41 -3.54
C ARG A 180 51.26 -59.57 -2.65
N GLU A 181 51.46 -59.58 -1.33
CA GLU A 181 50.70 -58.72 -0.42
C GLU A 181 50.90 -57.23 -0.72
N ARG A 182 52.13 -56.81 -1.04
CA ARG A 182 52.45 -55.42 -1.43
C ARG A 182 51.78 -55.04 -2.75
N LEU A 183 51.72 -55.95 -3.72
CA LEU A 183 51.02 -55.75 -4.98
C LEU A 183 49.51 -55.60 -4.75
N ASP A 184 48.91 -56.46 -3.92
CA ASP A 184 47.48 -56.37 -3.57
C ASP A 184 47.19 -55.04 -2.85
N ALA A 185 48.07 -54.59 -1.95
CA ALA A 185 47.95 -53.28 -1.31
C ALA A 185 48.06 -52.12 -2.30
N ALA A 186 48.98 -52.19 -3.27
CA ALA A 186 49.15 -51.16 -4.30
C ALA A 186 47.95 -51.09 -5.25
N THR A 187 47.40 -52.24 -5.68
CA THR A 187 46.20 -52.30 -6.52
C THR A 187 44.96 -51.78 -5.79
N ALA A 188 44.80 -52.11 -4.50
CA ALA A 188 43.73 -51.55 -3.66
C ALA A 188 43.88 -50.03 -3.48
N ALA A 189 45.09 -49.53 -3.24
CA ALA A 189 45.36 -48.10 -3.14
C ALA A 189 45.09 -47.36 -4.46
N GLU A 190 45.36 -48.00 -5.60
CA GLU A 190 45.07 -47.43 -6.92
C GLU A 190 43.56 -47.34 -7.16
N ALA A 191 42.82 -48.43 -6.91
CA ALA A 191 41.38 -48.44 -7.00
C ALA A 191 40.74 -47.36 -6.12
N GLU A 192 41.23 -47.18 -4.90
CA GLU A 192 40.76 -46.12 -4.01
C GLU A 192 41.09 -44.72 -4.54
N ALA A 193 42.32 -44.47 -5.01
CA ALA A 193 42.71 -43.18 -5.56
C ALA A 193 41.85 -42.80 -6.78
N THR A 194 41.54 -43.76 -7.66
CA THR A 194 40.62 -43.57 -8.78
C THR A 194 39.21 -43.23 -8.28
N ALA A 195 38.67 -44.00 -7.35
CA ALA A 195 37.33 -43.78 -6.80
C ALA A 195 37.22 -42.40 -6.11
N ARG A 196 38.24 -41.99 -5.34
CA ARG A 196 38.26 -40.66 -4.69
C ARG A 196 38.41 -39.51 -5.68
N THR A 197 39.12 -39.72 -6.78
CA THR A 197 39.24 -38.70 -7.85
C THR A 197 37.92 -38.52 -8.59
N GLN A 198 37.19 -39.61 -8.85
CA GLN A 198 35.83 -39.56 -9.42
C GLN A 198 34.86 -38.84 -8.46
N ALA A 199 34.83 -39.23 -7.19
CA ALA A 199 34.00 -38.57 -6.18
C ALA A 199 34.30 -37.06 -6.06
N LEU A 200 35.57 -36.67 -6.16
CA LEU A 200 35.96 -35.26 -6.19
C LEU A 200 35.43 -34.52 -7.44
N SER A 201 35.44 -35.17 -8.61
CA SER A 201 34.87 -34.56 -9.83
C SER A 201 33.35 -34.35 -9.72
N GLU A 202 32.65 -35.28 -9.08
CA GLU A 202 31.21 -35.19 -8.80
C GLU A 202 30.91 -34.09 -7.79
N ALA A 203 31.67 -34.03 -6.68
CA ALA A 203 31.54 -32.98 -5.68
C ALA A 203 31.79 -31.58 -6.25
N ARG A 204 32.75 -31.42 -7.18
CA ARG A 204 32.97 -30.15 -7.90
C ARG A 204 31.76 -29.75 -8.74
N LEU A 205 31.17 -30.70 -9.45
CA LEU A 205 29.98 -30.44 -10.27
C LEU A 205 28.80 -30.05 -9.39
N GLU A 206 28.60 -30.71 -8.26
CA GLU A 206 27.50 -30.40 -7.34
C GLU A 206 27.69 -29.04 -6.65
N SER A 207 28.90 -28.72 -6.20
CA SER A 207 29.24 -27.38 -5.68
C SER A 207 28.95 -26.28 -6.72
N ALA A 208 29.34 -26.49 -7.99
CA ALA A 208 29.04 -25.53 -9.06
C ALA A 208 27.53 -25.39 -9.33
N ARG A 209 26.77 -26.48 -9.28
CA ARG A 209 25.30 -26.45 -9.42
C ARG A 209 24.63 -25.74 -8.26
N ALA A 210 25.08 -25.99 -7.03
CA ALA A 210 24.59 -25.35 -5.83
C ALA A 210 24.84 -23.84 -5.87
N LEU A 211 26.04 -23.41 -6.26
CA LEU A 211 26.37 -21.99 -6.49
C LEU A 211 25.44 -21.35 -7.53
N HIS A 212 25.28 -21.98 -8.70
CA HIS A 212 24.36 -21.47 -9.73
C HIS A 212 22.90 -21.42 -9.27
N LYS A 213 22.47 -22.34 -8.40
CA LYS A 213 21.14 -22.32 -7.78
C LYS A 213 21.01 -21.15 -6.79
N ALA A 214 22.00 -20.95 -5.94
CA ALA A 214 22.06 -19.84 -4.99
C ALA A 214 22.06 -18.46 -5.70
N ASP A 215 22.87 -18.29 -6.75
CA ASP A 215 22.91 -17.05 -7.54
C ASP A 215 21.57 -16.76 -8.23
N ARG A 216 20.93 -17.78 -8.82
CA ARG A 216 19.61 -17.62 -9.43
C ARG A 216 18.55 -17.28 -8.38
N ALA A 217 18.60 -17.90 -7.20
CA ALA A 217 17.68 -17.61 -6.11
C ALA A 217 17.86 -16.16 -5.61
N ARG A 218 19.11 -15.72 -5.37
CA ARG A 218 19.44 -14.34 -4.99
C ARG A 218 18.95 -13.35 -6.05
N ALA A 219 19.26 -13.57 -7.32
CA ALA A 219 18.85 -12.69 -8.41
C ALA A 219 17.32 -12.64 -8.59
N ALA A 220 16.63 -13.77 -8.40
CA ALA A 220 15.17 -13.80 -8.42
C ALA A 220 14.58 -13.00 -7.25
N ALA A 221 15.11 -13.17 -6.05
CA ALA A 221 14.70 -12.42 -4.86
C ALA A 221 14.94 -10.92 -5.02
N THR A 222 16.10 -10.50 -5.57
CA THR A 222 16.37 -9.07 -5.83
C THR A 222 15.36 -8.47 -6.80
N ARG A 223 15.11 -9.12 -7.96
CA ARG A 223 14.14 -8.62 -8.94
C ARG A 223 12.73 -8.53 -8.38
N GLU A 224 12.34 -9.49 -7.56
CA GLU A 224 11.01 -9.47 -6.96
C GLU A 224 10.92 -8.47 -5.80
N ALA A 225 12.00 -8.26 -5.04
CA ALA A 225 12.10 -7.19 -4.05
C ALA A 225 11.98 -5.80 -4.67
N GLU A 226 12.62 -5.56 -5.82
CA GLU A 226 12.46 -4.30 -6.56
C GLU A 226 11.02 -4.09 -7.03
N LYS A 227 10.36 -5.12 -7.58
CA LYS A 227 8.96 -5.05 -7.99
C LYS A 227 8.01 -4.83 -6.83
N ALA A 228 8.16 -5.61 -5.76
CA ALA A 228 7.34 -5.50 -4.57
C ALA A 228 7.55 -4.15 -3.88
N GLY A 229 8.78 -3.63 -3.84
CA GLY A 229 9.07 -2.28 -3.35
C GLY A 229 8.39 -1.20 -4.19
N ALA A 230 8.41 -1.33 -5.52
CA ALA A 230 7.71 -0.41 -6.42
C ALA A 230 6.19 -0.51 -6.29
N GLU A 231 5.63 -1.72 -6.10
CA GLU A 231 4.21 -1.93 -5.85
C GLU A 231 3.80 -1.35 -4.49
N ALA A 232 4.56 -1.62 -3.42
CA ALA A 232 4.32 -1.09 -2.09
C ALA A 232 4.33 0.44 -2.08
N ALA A 233 5.28 1.09 -2.76
CA ALA A 233 5.33 2.54 -2.89
C ALA A 233 4.10 3.11 -3.64
N ARG A 234 3.59 2.40 -4.65
CA ARG A 234 2.37 2.79 -5.37
C ARG A 234 1.13 2.61 -4.48
N LEU A 235 1.04 1.50 -3.77
CA LEU A 235 -0.07 1.20 -2.87
C LEU A 235 -0.11 2.16 -1.68
N SER A 236 1.03 2.51 -1.10
CA SER A 236 1.10 3.49 -0.01
C SER A 236 0.67 4.87 -0.47
N ALA A 237 1.09 5.30 -1.66
CA ALA A 237 0.65 6.58 -2.24
C ALA A 237 -0.87 6.59 -2.49
N GLN A 238 -1.44 5.49 -3.03
CA GLN A 238 -2.88 5.34 -3.18
C GLN A 238 -3.62 5.37 -1.83
N GLN A 239 -3.06 4.73 -0.81
CA GLN A 239 -3.65 4.71 0.52
C GLN A 239 -3.66 6.11 1.16
N GLU A 240 -2.60 6.90 0.98
CA GLU A 240 -2.54 8.30 1.45
C GLU A 240 -3.60 9.17 0.75
N GLU A 241 -3.72 9.05 -0.57
CA GLU A 241 -4.72 9.75 -1.37
C GLU A 241 -6.15 9.36 -0.95
N MET A 242 -6.42 8.06 -0.81
CA MET A 242 -7.73 7.57 -0.38
C MET A 242 -8.05 7.95 1.05
N THR A 243 -7.06 7.99 1.95
CA THR A 243 -7.24 8.47 3.32
C THR A 243 -7.56 9.97 3.34
N ALA A 244 -6.93 10.76 2.47
CA ALA A 244 -7.24 12.19 2.32
C ALA A 244 -8.67 12.38 1.77
N ARG A 245 -9.06 11.61 0.75
CA ARG A 245 -10.42 11.60 0.19
C ARG A 245 -11.48 11.18 1.21
N LEU A 246 -11.18 10.19 2.05
CA LEU A 246 -12.08 9.78 3.13
C LEU A 246 -12.29 10.91 4.15
N ARG A 247 -11.25 11.69 4.47
CA ARG A 247 -11.39 12.86 5.35
C ARG A 247 -12.28 13.93 4.72
N THR A 248 -12.16 14.19 3.42
CA THR A 248 -13.04 15.17 2.74
C THR A 248 -14.47 14.67 2.70
N LEU A 249 -14.71 13.42 2.30
CA LEU A 249 -16.06 12.83 2.25
C LEU A 249 -16.76 12.85 3.61
N ARG A 250 -16.04 12.52 4.69
CA ARG A 250 -16.59 12.61 6.06
C ARG A 250 -16.96 14.04 6.44
N LYS A 251 -16.09 15.00 6.13
CA LYS A 251 -16.37 16.42 6.38
C LYS A 251 -17.59 16.89 5.58
N ASP A 252 -17.68 16.51 4.32
CA ASP A 252 -18.82 16.87 3.47
C ASP A 252 -20.12 16.27 4.01
N ALA A 253 -20.10 15.02 4.48
CA ALA A 253 -21.24 14.40 5.16
C ALA A 253 -21.64 15.18 6.44
N ASP A 254 -20.68 15.51 7.30
CA ASP A 254 -20.92 16.31 8.51
C ASP A 254 -21.49 17.71 8.19
N ASP A 255 -20.97 18.37 7.13
CA ASP A 255 -21.41 19.68 6.67
C ASP A 255 -22.84 19.63 6.09
N LEU A 256 -23.19 18.57 5.35
CA LEU A 256 -24.55 18.34 4.83
C LEU A 256 -25.54 18.10 5.97
N GLU A 257 -25.17 17.29 6.97
CA GLU A 257 -25.96 17.05 8.18
C GLU A 257 -26.16 18.34 8.98
N ALA A 258 -25.12 19.15 9.15
CA ALA A 258 -25.20 20.43 9.85
C ALA A 258 -26.12 21.42 9.14
N ARG A 259 -26.01 21.55 7.81
CA ARG A 259 -26.91 22.39 6.99
C ARG A 259 -28.36 21.94 7.10
N ARG A 260 -28.60 20.63 7.10
CA ARG A 260 -29.94 20.07 7.27
C ARG A 260 -30.49 20.31 8.68
N ALA A 261 -29.66 20.16 9.71
CA ALA A 261 -30.05 20.44 11.10
C ALA A 261 -30.40 21.92 11.31
N LEU A 262 -29.64 22.83 10.68
CA LEU A 262 -29.96 24.27 10.66
C LEU A 262 -31.30 24.52 9.94
N ALA A 263 -31.49 23.98 8.73
CA ALA A 263 -32.75 24.11 8.01
C ALA A 263 -33.95 23.53 8.76
N ALA A 264 -33.78 22.42 9.48
CA ALA A 264 -34.81 21.83 10.33
C ALA A 264 -35.11 22.69 11.57
N ARG A 265 -34.11 23.34 12.16
CA ARG A 265 -34.30 24.29 13.28
C ARG A 265 -34.99 25.56 12.81
N ASP A 266 -34.59 26.11 11.67
CA ASP A 266 -35.21 27.29 11.08
C ASP A 266 -36.65 26.98 10.65
N GLY A 267 -36.89 25.82 10.05
CA GLY A 267 -38.23 25.32 9.73
C GLY A 267 -39.09 25.06 10.98
N ALA A 268 -38.53 24.48 12.05
CA ALA A 268 -39.23 24.28 13.31
C ALA A 268 -39.50 25.59 14.06
N ALA A 269 -38.61 26.58 13.94
CA ALA A 269 -38.82 27.94 14.46
C ALA A 269 -39.92 28.65 13.68
N LEU A 270 -39.96 28.52 12.35
CA LEU A 270 -41.05 28.99 11.49
C LEU A 270 -42.39 28.33 11.85
N LEU A 271 -42.43 27.00 12.00
CA LEU A 271 -43.64 26.25 12.43
C LEU A 271 -44.06 26.61 13.87
N GLY A 272 -43.11 26.76 14.79
CA GLY A 272 -43.37 27.18 16.17
C GLY A 272 -43.90 28.61 16.24
N LEU A 273 -43.43 29.48 15.34
CA LEU A 273 -43.92 30.83 15.21
C LEU A 273 -45.28 30.90 14.51
N GLN A 274 -45.63 29.97 13.62
CA GLN A 274 -47.01 29.83 13.10
C GLN A 274 -48.01 29.50 14.21
N VAL A 275 -47.62 28.65 15.17
CA VAL A 275 -48.47 28.33 16.34
C VAL A 275 -48.61 29.52 17.28
N ALA A 276 -47.58 30.35 17.43
CA ALA A 276 -47.65 31.60 18.20
C ALA A 276 -48.35 32.75 17.45
N GLY A 277 -48.23 32.79 16.12
CA GLY A 277 -48.75 33.83 15.24
C GLY A 277 -50.25 33.73 14.98
N ALA A 278 -50.87 32.57 15.19
CA ALA A 278 -52.32 32.45 15.30
C ALA A 278 -52.90 33.25 16.49
N ALA A 279 -52.06 33.68 17.45
CA ALA A 279 -52.47 34.43 18.63
C ALA A 279 -52.12 35.93 18.60
N SER A 280 -51.45 36.45 17.55
CA SER A 280 -51.06 37.87 17.46
C SER A 280 -51.19 38.40 16.03
N GLY A 281 -52.43 38.61 15.59
CA GLY A 281 -52.75 39.31 14.34
C GLY A 281 -53.67 40.49 14.63
N ALA A 282 -53.10 41.67 14.87
CA ALA A 282 -53.87 42.91 14.87
C ALA A 282 -53.57 43.67 13.56
N PRO A 283 -54.33 43.45 12.47
CA PRO A 283 -54.20 44.17 11.19
C PRO A 283 -54.06 45.69 11.36
N LYS A 284 -54.73 46.25 12.36
CA LYS A 284 -54.69 47.68 12.66
C LYS A 284 -53.31 48.19 13.07
N GLU A 285 -52.58 47.45 13.90
CA GLU A 285 -51.25 47.85 14.37
C GLU A 285 -50.24 47.91 13.22
N ALA A 286 -50.27 46.90 12.35
CA ALA A 286 -49.44 46.85 11.16
C ALA A 286 -49.78 47.98 10.17
N GLN A 287 -51.07 48.28 9.98
CA GLN A 287 -51.51 49.41 9.14
C GLN A 287 -51.06 50.76 9.71
N ASP A 288 -51.16 50.97 11.03
CA ASP A 288 -50.73 52.21 11.67
C ASP A 288 -49.20 52.40 11.55
N ILE A 289 -48.40 51.32 11.54
CA ILE A 289 -46.96 51.36 11.25
C ILE A 289 -46.69 51.69 9.78
N ALA A 290 -47.39 51.02 8.86
CA ALA A 290 -47.24 51.24 7.42
C ALA A 290 -47.61 52.65 7.02
N GLN A 291 -48.66 53.24 7.58
CA GLN A 291 -49.06 54.62 7.28
C GLN A 291 -47.93 55.59 7.57
N ARG A 292 -47.27 55.48 8.74
CA ARG A 292 -46.11 56.32 9.09
C ARG A 292 -44.98 56.15 8.10
N LEU A 293 -44.62 54.91 7.77
CA LEU A 293 -43.50 54.61 6.88
C LEU A 293 -43.74 54.99 5.40
N VAL A 294 -45.01 55.03 4.97
CA VAL A 294 -45.44 55.54 3.66
C VAL A 294 -45.33 57.07 3.64
N THR A 295 -45.82 57.75 4.67
CA THR A 295 -45.68 59.21 4.80
C THR A 295 -44.21 59.65 4.87
N ASP A 296 -43.37 58.91 5.61
CA ASP A 296 -41.92 59.19 5.71
C ASP A 296 -41.20 59.08 4.36
N ARG A 297 -41.76 58.31 3.41
CA ARG A 297 -41.25 58.17 2.03
C ARG A 297 -41.79 59.24 1.07
N GLY A 298 -42.66 60.13 1.54
CA GLY A 298 -43.28 61.18 0.73
C GLY A 298 -44.42 60.68 -0.16
N TRP A 299 -44.93 59.47 0.08
CA TRP A 299 -46.13 58.95 -0.56
C TRP A 299 -47.39 59.43 0.19
N ASP A 300 -48.46 59.66 -0.56
CA ASP A 300 -49.71 60.22 -0.03
C ASP A 300 -50.72 59.14 0.39
N ASP A 301 -51.89 59.58 0.82
CA ASP A 301 -52.95 58.70 1.29
C ASP A 301 -53.51 57.78 0.17
N GLU A 302 -53.35 58.16 -1.10
CA GLU A 302 -53.78 57.35 -2.24
C GLU A 302 -52.86 56.13 -2.40
N GLU A 303 -51.54 56.35 -2.29
CA GLU A 303 -50.54 55.29 -2.26
C GLU A 303 -50.73 54.36 -1.04
N PHE A 304 -51.08 54.93 0.12
CA PHE A 304 -51.40 54.11 1.29
C PHE A 304 -52.65 53.23 1.07
N ALA A 305 -53.70 53.75 0.43
CA ALA A 305 -54.90 52.98 0.12
C ALA A 305 -54.62 51.81 -0.84
N CYS A 306 -53.74 52.02 -1.83
CA CYS A 306 -53.25 50.96 -2.71
C CYS A 306 -52.50 49.87 -1.94
N LEU A 307 -51.61 50.27 -1.02
CA LEU A 307 -50.87 49.36 -0.16
C LEU A 307 -51.79 48.51 0.73
N VAL A 308 -52.82 49.14 1.32
CA VAL A 308 -53.85 48.45 2.11
C VAL A 308 -54.53 47.37 1.32
N THR A 309 -54.92 47.66 0.09
CA THR A 309 -55.57 46.68 -0.79
C THR A 309 -54.60 45.55 -1.15
N LEU A 310 -53.37 45.88 -1.54
CA LEU A 310 -52.35 44.91 -1.92
C LEU A 310 -52.08 43.92 -0.79
N TRP A 311 -51.62 44.39 0.37
CA TRP A 311 -51.22 43.51 1.48
C TRP A 311 -52.41 42.86 2.20
N HIS A 312 -53.62 43.40 2.06
CA HIS A 312 -54.82 42.68 2.50
C HIS A 312 -55.04 41.41 1.67
N ASN A 313 -54.83 41.45 0.36
CA ASN A 313 -54.94 40.26 -0.50
C ASN A 313 -53.78 39.27 -0.30
N GLU A 314 -52.58 39.76 0.01
CA GLU A 314 -51.39 38.91 0.24
C GLU A 314 -51.47 38.13 1.57
N SER A 315 -51.74 38.82 2.67
CA SER A 315 -51.55 38.25 4.02
C SER A 315 -52.68 38.59 4.99
N GLY A 316 -53.68 39.38 4.57
CA GLY A 316 -54.66 39.96 5.47
C GLY A 316 -54.02 40.88 6.53
N TRP A 317 -52.85 41.47 6.24
CA TRP A 317 -52.04 42.26 7.17
C TRP A 317 -51.44 41.49 8.36
N SER A 318 -51.39 40.15 8.29
CA SER A 318 -50.77 39.35 9.34
C SER A 318 -49.26 39.21 9.10
N TRP A 319 -48.45 39.68 10.06
CA TRP A 319 -46.98 39.49 10.04
C TRP A 319 -46.53 38.07 10.34
N SER A 320 -47.45 37.19 10.72
CA SER A 320 -47.24 35.75 10.87
C SER A 320 -47.84 34.91 9.73
N ALA A 321 -48.44 35.56 8.72
CA ALA A 321 -49.02 34.87 7.57
C ALA A 321 -47.96 34.03 6.86
N THR A 322 -48.25 32.75 6.65
CA THR A 322 -47.43 31.87 5.84
C THR A 322 -48.30 31.15 4.83
N ASN A 323 -47.91 31.18 3.56
CA ASN A 323 -48.53 30.37 2.55
C ASN A 323 -48.01 28.92 2.63
N PRO A 324 -48.84 27.91 2.92
CA PRO A 324 -48.38 26.53 3.09
C PRO A 324 -47.88 25.88 1.80
N SER A 325 -48.30 26.36 0.63
CA SER A 325 -47.92 25.79 -0.66
C SER A 325 -46.63 26.39 -1.21
N SER A 326 -46.43 27.71 -1.07
CA SER A 326 -45.28 28.42 -1.63
C SER A 326 -44.19 28.75 -0.61
N GLY A 327 -44.51 28.75 0.69
CA GLY A 327 -43.59 29.15 1.76
C GLY A 327 -43.39 30.67 1.88
N ALA A 328 -44.17 31.48 1.16
CA ALA A 328 -44.16 32.93 1.30
C ALA A 328 -44.55 33.37 2.72
N TYR A 329 -43.86 34.37 3.28
CA TYR A 329 -43.98 34.73 4.69
C TYR A 329 -44.17 36.23 4.95
N GLY A 330 -44.96 36.56 5.97
CA GLY A 330 -45.13 37.90 6.53
C GLY A 330 -46.11 38.78 5.77
N ILE A 331 -46.23 40.05 6.20
CA ILE A 331 -47.14 41.04 5.59
C ILE A 331 -46.96 41.14 4.07
N PRO A 332 -45.72 41.27 3.52
CA PRO A 332 -45.51 41.39 2.08
C PRO A 332 -45.44 40.04 1.34
N GLN A 333 -45.69 38.91 2.01
CA GLN A 333 -45.55 37.55 1.45
C GLN A 333 -44.21 37.34 0.71
N SER A 334 -43.10 37.60 1.40
CA SER A 334 -41.75 37.48 0.81
C SER A 334 -41.37 36.03 0.56
N LEU A 335 -40.87 35.73 -0.64
CA LEU A 335 -40.36 34.41 -1.03
C LEU A 335 -38.89 34.49 -1.50
N PRO A 336 -37.96 33.80 -0.82
CA PRO A 336 -38.07 33.26 0.55
C PRO A 336 -38.09 34.35 1.62
N GLY A 337 -38.81 34.11 2.73
CA GLY A 337 -39.02 35.10 3.80
C GLY A 337 -37.76 35.70 4.40
N TRP A 338 -36.64 34.95 4.42
CA TRP A 338 -35.35 35.42 4.94
C TRP A 338 -34.80 36.66 4.23
N LYS A 339 -35.28 36.98 3.02
CA LYS A 339 -34.91 38.23 2.33
C LYS A 339 -35.18 39.47 3.18
N MET A 340 -36.18 39.42 4.07
CA MET A 340 -36.50 40.51 5.00
C MET A 340 -35.42 40.76 6.05
N ALA A 341 -34.47 39.83 6.25
CA ALA A 341 -33.33 40.01 7.15
C ALA A 341 -32.45 41.21 6.79
N SER A 342 -32.47 41.66 5.53
CA SER A 342 -31.75 42.87 5.12
C SER A 342 -32.31 44.15 5.74
N ALA A 343 -33.57 44.14 6.20
CA ALA A 343 -34.18 45.28 6.90
C ALA A 343 -34.04 45.20 8.44
N GLY A 344 -33.71 44.03 8.97
CA GLY A 344 -33.51 43.78 10.40
C GLY A 344 -33.51 42.29 10.73
N GLU A 345 -32.67 41.87 11.69
CA GLU A 345 -32.54 40.46 12.10
C GLU A 345 -33.81 39.90 12.76
N ASP A 346 -34.71 40.78 13.23
CA ASP A 346 -35.99 40.49 13.87
C ASP A 346 -37.18 40.39 12.90
N TRP A 347 -36.92 40.36 11.58
CA TRP A 347 -37.92 40.31 10.51
C TRP A 347 -39.00 39.24 10.68
N LEU A 348 -38.68 38.15 11.36
CA LEU A 348 -39.58 37.04 11.55
C LEU A 348 -40.78 37.43 12.43
N THR A 349 -40.59 38.28 13.44
CA THR A 349 -41.62 38.62 14.44
C THR A 349 -41.99 40.10 14.48
N ASN A 350 -41.19 40.97 13.87
CA ASN A 350 -41.40 42.41 13.92
C ASN A 350 -42.14 42.93 12.66
N PRO A 351 -43.41 43.38 12.77
CA PRO A 351 -44.15 43.92 11.62
C PRO A 351 -43.48 45.15 11.01
N GLU A 352 -42.81 46.00 11.79
CA GLU A 352 -42.11 47.17 11.25
C GLU A 352 -40.97 46.77 10.32
N THR A 353 -40.20 45.75 10.70
CA THR A 353 -39.10 45.23 9.86
C THR A 353 -39.63 44.64 8.55
N GLN A 354 -40.75 43.90 8.60
CA GLN A 354 -41.40 43.37 7.39
C GLN A 354 -41.93 44.48 6.49
N ILE A 355 -42.58 45.49 7.06
CA ILE A 355 -43.13 46.64 6.33
C ILE A 355 -41.99 47.46 5.69
N ARG A 356 -40.91 47.73 6.42
CA ARG A 356 -39.74 48.45 5.89
C ARG A 356 -39.14 47.75 4.68
N TRP A 357 -38.98 46.43 4.77
CA TRP A 357 -38.50 45.64 3.64
C TRP A 357 -39.48 45.66 2.46
N GLY A 358 -40.76 45.42 2.73
CA GLY A 358 -41.81 45.37 1.71
C GLY A 358 -41.97 46.69 0.97
N LEU A 359 -41.92 47.84 1.67
CA LEU A 359 -41.97 49.16 1.05
C LEU A 359 -40.73 49.44 0.20
N GLY A 360 -39.53 49.05 0.66
CA GLY A 360 -38.31 49.17 -0.13
C GLY A 360 -38.38 48.34 -1.42
N TYR A 361 -38.89 47.11 -1.32
CA TYR A 361 -39.10 46.26 -2.50
C TYR A 361 -40.09 46.87 -3.50
N ILE A 362 -41.20 47.44 -3.01
CA ILE A 362 -42.20 48.13 -3.82
C ILE A 362 -41.58 49.33 -4.54
N GLU A 363 -40.82 50.15 -3.83
CA GLU A 363 -40.12 51.31 -4.39
C GLU A 363 -39.12 50.91 -5.48
N ASP A 364 -38.25 49.93 -5.20
CA ASP A 364 -37.21 49.48 -6.12
C ASP A 364 -37.78 48.81 -7.39
N THR A 365 -38.89 48.08 -7.26
CA THR A 365 -39.42 47.23 -8.35
C THR A 365 -40.54 47.89 -9.13
N TYR A 366 -41.45 48.59 -8.44
CA TYR A 366 -42.69 49.12 -8.99
C TYR A 366 -42.79 50.65 -8.89
N GLY A 367 -41.84 51.30 -8.21
CA GLY A 367 -41.81 52.74 -8.00
C GLY A 367 -42.72 53.22 -6.88
N SER A 368 -43.97 52.73 -6.82
CA SER A 368 -44.94 53.10 -5.78
C SER A 368 -45.92 51.98 -5.44
N PRO A 369 -46.59 52.02 -4.27
CA PRO A 369 -47.65 51.07 -3.90
C PRO A 369 -48.78 50.90 -4.93
N CYS A 370 -49.24 51.99 -5.56
CA CYS A 370 -50.25 51.94 -6.61
C CYS A 370 -49.68 51.32 -7.89
N GLY A 371 -48.42 51.59 -8.22
CA GLY A 371 -47.71 50.89 -9.31
C GLY A 371 -47.64 49.38 -9.07
N ALA A 372 -47.38 48.96 -7.82
CA ALA A 372 -47.39 47.56 -7.42
C ALA A 372 -48.79 46.93 -7.49
N LEU A 373 -49.83 47.66 -7.04
CA LEU A 373 -51.21 47.19 -7.10
C LEU A 373 -51.73 47.06 -8.55
N ASP A 374 -51.35 47.96 -9.45
CA ASP A 374 -51.70 47.86 -10.88
C ASP A 374 -51.01 46.65 -11.54
N ALA A 375 -49.73 46.43 -11.23
CA ALA A 375 -49.01 45.23 -11.65
C ALA A 375 -49.62 43.94 -11.10
N PHE A 376 -50.12 43.97 -9.86
CA PHE A 376 -50.85 42.85 -9.24
C PHE A 376 -52.21 42.60 -9.93
N SER A 377 -52.93 43.66 -10.27
CA SER A 377 -54.28 43.60 -10.87
C SER A 377 -54.28 43.25 -12.36
N SER A 378 -53.19 43.50 -13.07
CA SER A 378 -53.05 43.25 -14.52
C SER A 378 -52.63 41.82 -14.91
N ARG A 379 -52.29 40.96 -13.94
CA ARG A 379 -51.89 39.56 -14.18
C ARG A 379 -53.04 38.60 -13.87
N SER A 380 -53.41 37.75 -14.83
CA SER A 380 -54.33 36.63 -14.61
C SER A 380 -53.65 35.29 -14.94
N PRO A 381 -53.71 34.27 -14.07
CA PRO A 381 -54.23 34.32 -12.70
C PRO A 381 -53.29 35.10 -11.76
N HIS A 382 -53.88 35.83 -10.80
CA HIS A 382 -53.16 36.44 -9.68
C HIS A 382 -52.44 35.31 -8.93
N TRP A 383 -51.14 35.43 -8.74
CA TRP A 383 -50.25 34.36 -8.30
C TRP A 383 -50.61 33.94 -6.86
N TYR A 384 -50.66 32.62 -6.63
CA TYR A 384 -51.00 31.97 -5.35
C TYR A 384 -49.81 31.89 -4.40
#